data_AF-A0AAD3RNP7-F1
#
_entry.id   AF-A0AAD3RNP7-F1
#
_cell.length_a   1.000
_cell.length_b   1.000
_cell.length_c   1.000
_cell.angle_alpha   90.00
_cell.angle_beta   90.00
_cell.angle_gamma   90.00
#
_symmetry.space_group_name_H-M   'P 1'
#
loop_
_entity.id
_entity.type
_entity.pdbx_description
1 polymer ?
#
loop_
_entity_poly.entity_id
_entity_poly.type
_entity_poly.pdbx_seq_one_letter_code
_entity_poly.pdbx_strand_id
1 'polypeptide(L)'
;MERKSITTVEGYTGQGDISKLPQDMKELIFGKLTFQSIWSSRMVCKEWNFILSSQSFLSSLFIRNLWLLICGQDEYRNWCCMVYCFSAQKWMTLPLFILPNPEREYIREKHKNG
;
A
#
# COMPACT_ATOMS: atom_id res chain seq x y z
N MET A 1 -30.19 -52.74 14.19
CA MET A 1 -28.92 -52.12 14.65
C MET A 1 -28.54 -51.09 13.59
N GLU A 2 -29.14 -49.90 13.65
CA GLU A 2 -28.98 -48.84 12.64
C GLU A 2 -27.68 -48.06 12.91
N ARG A 3 -26.76 -48.06 11.94
CA ARG A 3 -25.61 -47.15 11.95
C ARG A 3 -26.12 -45.77 11.55
N LYS A 4 -26.21 -44.87 12.52
CA LYS A 4 -26.41 -43.43 12.26
C LYS A 4 -25.15 -42.91 11.56
N SER A 5 -25.30 -42.49 10.31
CA SER A 5 -24.28 -41.75 9.58
C SER A 5 -24.03 -40.44 10.31
N ILE A 6 -22.79 -40.25 10.77
CA ILE A 6 -22.31 -38.99 11.34
C ILE A 6 -22.19 -38.02 10.16
N THR A 7 -23.11 -37.06 10.09
CA THR A 7 -22.99 -35.92 9.17
C THR A 7 -21.83 -35.07 9.65
N THR A 8 -20.73 -35.09 8.91
CA THR A 8 -19.61 -34.18 9.13
C THR A 8 -20.14 -32.75 8.96
N VAL A 9 -20.15 -31.99 10.05
CA VAL A 9 -20.45 -30.57 10.02
C VAL A 9 -19.31 -29.92 9.25
N GLU A 10 -19.57 -29.45 8.03
CA GLU A 10 -18.60 -28.67 7.26
C GLU A 10 -18.20 -27.46 8.10
N GLY A 11 -16.96 -27.47 8.59
CA GLY A 11 -16.38 -26.33 9.27
C GLY A 11 -16.36 -25.15 8.32
N TYR A 12 -17.09 -24.09 8.64
CA TYR A 12 -16.96 -22.80 7.99
C TYR A 12 -15.52 -22.28 8.20
N THR A 13 -14.61 -22.59 7.27
CA THR A 13 -13.37 -21.85 7.10
C THR A 13 -13.70 -20.58 6.35
N GLY A 14 -14.31 -19.62 7.04
CA GLY A 14 -14.59 -18.28 6.53
C GLY A 14 -13.31 -17.46 6.32
N GLN A 15 -12.34 -17.98 5.57
CA GLN A 15 -11.31 -17.16 4.95
C GLN A 15 -11.93 -16.57 3.70
N GLY A 16 -12.52 -15.39 3.83
CA GLY A 16 -12.98 -14.60 2.70
C GLY A 16 -11.80 -14.36 1.76
N ASP A 17 -11.83 -15.01 0.60
CA ASP A 17 -10.80 -14.87 -0.41
C ASP A 17 -10.89 -13.47 -1.02
N ILE A 18 -9.98 -12.59 -0.58
CA ILE A 18 -9.95 -11.19 -1.03
C ILE A 18 -9.79 -11.09 -2.55
N SER A 19 -9.22 -12.09 -3.21
CA SER A 19 -9.02 -12.08 -4.68
C SER A 19 -10.35 -12.05 -5.45
N LYS A 20 -11.42 -12.57 -4.85
CA LYS A 20 -12.77 -12.62 -5.45
C LYS A 20 -13.54 -11.31 -5.33
N LEU A 21 -13.05 -10.33 -4.57
CA LEU A 21 -13.71 -9.04 -4.44
C LEU A 21 -13.55 -8.18 -5.70
N PRO A 22 -14.47 -7.24 -5.93
CA PRO A 22 -14.25 -6.15 -6.89
C PRO A 22 -13.01 -5.31 -6.55
N GLN A 23 -12.36 -4.75 -7.58
CA GLN A 23 -11.12 -3.98 -7.46
C GLN A 23 -11.28 -2.75 -6.53
N ASP A 24 -12.39 -2.02 -6.67
CA ASP A 24 -12.77 -0.87 -5.85
C ASP A 24 -12.93 -1.25 -4.37
N MET A 25 -13.48 -2.43 -4.07
CA MET A 25 -13.57 -2.94 -2.71
C MET A 25 -12.20 -3.29 -2.12
N LYS A 26 -11.31 -3.89 -2.93
CA LYS A 26 -9.92 -4.17 -2.50
C LYS A 26 -9.20 -2.88 -2.16
N GLU A 27 -9.28 -1.87 -3.03
CA GLU A 27 -8.70 -0.55 -2.78
C GLU A 27 -9.26 0.11 -1.52
N LEU A 28 -10.57 -0.03 -1.27
CA LEU A 28 -11.20 0.48 -0.05
C LEU A 28 -10.67 -0.21 1.22
N ILE A 29 -10.51 -1.54 1.19
CA ILE A 29 -9.94 -2.32 2.30
C ILE A 29 -8.48 -1.89 2.54
N PHE A 30 -7.66 -1.87 1.49
CA PHE A 30 -6.26 -1.45 1.62
C PHE A 30 -6.13 0.01 2.07
N GLY A 31 -7.06 0.88 1.68
CA GLY A 31 -7.10 2.28 2.11
C GLY A 31 -7.41 2.49 3.59
N LYS A 32 -7.81 1.44 4.33
CA LYS A 32 -7.97 1.48 5.80
C LYS A 32 -6.69 1.10 6.54
N LEU A 33 -5.70 0.56 5.83
CA LEU A 33 -4.45 0.13 6.43
C LEU A 33 -3.54 1.31 6.75
N THR A 34 -2.70 1.16 7.77
CA THR A 34 -1.60 2.09 8.02
C THR A 34 -0.59 2.03 6.89
N PHE A 35 0.17 3.11 6.68
CA PHE A 35 1.20 3.17 5.64
C PHE A 35 2.16 1.97 5.67
N GLN A 36 2.62 1.59 6.87
CA GLN A 36 3.52 0.46 7.07
C GLN A 36 2.85 -0.89 6.71
N SER A 37 1.56 -1.03 7.00
CA SER A 37 0.79 -2.22 6.64
C SER A 37 0.58 -2.29 5.13
N ILE A 38 0.29 -1.16 4.48
CA ILE A 38 0.23 -1.06 3.01
C ILE A 38 1.56 -1.53 2.41
N TRP A 39 2.68 -1.08 2.96
CA TRP A 39 4.00 -1.47 2.49
C TRP A 39 4.23 -2.98 2.58
N SER A 40 3.90 -3.55 3.73
CA SER A 40 4.04 -4.99 3.96
C SER A 40 3.12 -5.81 3.03
N SER A 41 1.90 -5.33 2.79
CA SER A 41 0.92 -5.94 1.90
C SER A 41 1.42 -6.06 0.46
N ARG A 42 2.28 -5.16 -0.03
CA ARG A 42 2.86 -5.26 -1.38
C ARG A 42 3.70 -6.50 -1.59
N MET A 43 4.26 -7.06 -0.52
CA MET A 43 5.13 -8.24 -0.59
C MET A 43 4.35 -9.56 -0.54
N VAL A 44 3.02 -9.51 -0.33
CA VAL A 44 2.18 -10.71 -0.17
C VAL A 44 2.00 -11.44 -1.49
N CYS A 45 1.58 -10.74 -2.55
CA CYS A 45 1.43 -11.32 -3.88
C CYS A 45 1.47 -10.25 -4.98
N LYS A 46 1.64 -10.70 -6.24
CA LYS A 46 1.71 -9.81 -7.41
C LYS A 46 0.44 -8.97 -7.60
N GLU A 47 -0.71 -9.55 -7.31
CA GLU A 47 -2.00 -8.85 -7.41
C GLU A 47 -2.06 -7.69 -6.43
N TRP A 48 -1.73 -7.91 -5.15
CA TRP A 48 -1.73 -6.86 -4.15
C TRP A 48 -0.71 -5.78 -4.51
N ASN A 49 0.48 -6.16 -4.97
CA ASN A 49 1.45 -5.19 -5.45
C ASN A 49 0.91 -4.35 -6.62
N PHE A 50 0.20 -4.96 -7.57
CA PHE A 50 -0.41 -4.25 -8.70
C PHE A 50 -1.44 -3.22 -8.22
N ILE A 51 -2.34 -3.61 -7.33
CA ILE A 51 -3.37 -2.74 -6.75
C ILE A 51 -2.73 -1.58 -5.99
N LEU A 52 -1.78 -1.89 -5.09
CA LEU A 52 -1.14 -0.91 -4.22
C LEU A 52 -0.12 -0.01 -4.94
N SER A 53 0.25 -0.37 -6.18
CA SER A 53 1.08 0.46 -7.05
C SER A 53 0.25 1.27 -8.05
N SER A 54 -1.08 1.11 -8.05
CA SER A 54 -1.93 1.83 -8.99
C SER A 54 -1.92 3.33 -8.65
N GLN A 55 -1.90 4.15 -9.70
CA GLN A 55 -1.91 5.60 -9.54
C GLN A 55 -3.20 6.07 -8.84
N SER A 56 -4.33 5.42 -9.11
CA SER A 56 -5.61 5.70 -8.45
C SER A 56 -5.53 5.46 -6.94
N PHE A 57 -4.97 4.32 -6.53
CA PHE A 57 -4.81 3.97 -5.13
C PHE A 57 -3.86 4.94 -4.41
N LEU A 58 -2.69 5.20 -5.00
CA LEU A 58 -1.71 6.13 -4.43
C LEU A 58 -2.30 7.54 -4.27
N SER A 59 -2.95 8.09 -5.30
CA SER A 59 -3.61 9.40 -5.21
C SER A 59 -4.67 9.44 -4.10
N SER A 60 -5.52 8.40 -4.01
CA SER A 60 -6.53 8.28 -2.94
C SER A 60 -5.89 8.23 -1.55
N LEU A 61 -4.78 7.51 -1.43
CA LEU A 61 -4.05 7.33 -0.19
C LEU A 61 -3.44 8.66 0.32
N PHE A 62 -2.85 9.46 -0.56
CA PHE A 62 -2.29 10.77 -0.24
C PHE A 62 -3.37 11.81 0.11
N ILE A 63 -4.55 11.77 -0.54
CA ILE A 63 -5.66 12.68 -0.22
C ILE A 63 -6.26 12.37 1.16
N ARG A 64 -6.43 11.08 1.48
CA ARG A 64 -7.10 10.65 2.72
C ARG A 64 -6.25 10.79 3.96
N ASN A 65 -4.94 10.76 3.81
CA ASN A 65 -4.04 10.89 4.93
C ASN A 65 -3.33 12.23 4.86
N LEU A 66 -3.53 13.06 5.88
CA LEU A 66 -2.72 14.26 6.07
C LEU A 66 -1.27 13.78 6.29
N TRP A 67 -0.44 13.90 5.28
CA TRP A 67 0.96 13.51 5.28
C TRP A 67 1.81 14.71 4.90
N LEU A 68 2.90 14.93 5.63
CA LEU A 68 3.90 15.91 5.23
C LEU A 68 4.99 15.15 4.45
N LEU A 69 5.06 15.39 3.14
CA LEU A 69 6.09 14.84 2.29
C LEU A 69 7.25 15.83 2.18
N ILE A 70 8.46 15.36 2.46
CA ILE A 70 9.70 16.08 2.20
C ILE A 70 10.53 15.23 1.26
N CYS A 71 10.98 15.79 0.15
CA CYS A 71 11.91 15.14 -0.76
C CYS A 71 13.15 16.03 -0.92
N GLY A 72 14.32 15.40 -0.91
CA GLY A 72 15.58 16.11 -0.99
C GLY A 72 16.74 15.16 -1.24
N GLN A 73 17.94 15.74 -1.30
CA GLN A 73 19.18 14.98 -1.37
C GLN A 73 19.74 14.78 0.04
N ASP A 74 20.26 13.58 0.30
CA ASP A 74 21.11 13.33 1.47
C ASP A 74 22.52 13.91 1.27
N GLU A 75 23.38 13.73 2.27
CA GLU A 75 24.78 14.18 2.25
C GLU A 75 25.60 13.55 1.10
N TYR A 76 25.14 12.41 0.56
CA TYR A 76 25.76 11.66 -0.52
C TYR A 76 25.11 11.95 -1.88
N ARG A 77 24.24 12.97 -1.96
CA ARG A 77 23.44 13.33 -3.15
C ARG A 77 22.44 12.27 -3.60
N ASN A 78 22.11 11.30 -2.76
CA ASN A 78 21.03 10.38 -3.04
C ASN A 78 19.70 11.06 -2.78
N TRP A 79 18.79 10.97 -3.74
CA TRP A 79 17.43 11.44 -3.55
C TRP A 79 16.69 10.53 -2.56
N CYS A 80 16.18 11.13 -1.50
CA CYS A 80 15.32 10.47 -0.53
C CYS A 80 14.01 11.24 -0.38
N CYS A 81 12.95 10.52 -0.05
CA CYS A 81 11.70 11.12 0.39
C CYS A 81 11.37 10.60 1.78
N MET A 82 10.94 11.51 2.64
CA MET A 82 10.47 11.24 3.99
C MET A 82 9.02 11.71 4.09
N VAL A 83 8.19 10.87 4.70
CA VAL A 83 6.81 11.21 5.02
C VAL A 83 6.66 11.26 6.52
N TYR A 84 6.13 12.36 7.03
CA TYR A 84 5.61 12.43 8.38
C TYR A 84 4.18 11.90 8.40
N CYS A 85 3.97 10.83 9.15
CA CYS A 85 2.65 10.27 9.38
C CYS A 85 2.07 10.84 10.67
N PHE A 86 1.08 11.72 10.56
CA PHE A 86 0.46 12.38 11.72
C PHE A 86 -0.22 11.39 12.67
N SER A 87 -0.85 10.34 12.15
CA SER A 87 -1.53 9.33 12.99
C SER A 87 -0.55 8.51 13.83
N ALA A 88 0.66 8.26 13.32
CA ALA A 88 1.70 7.52 14.01
C ALA A 88 2.76 8.43 14.68
N GLN A 89 2.64 9.75 14.52
CA GLN A 89 3.58 10.77 15.00
C GLN A 89 5.05 10.42 14.71
N LYS A 90 5.33 9.88 13.51
CA LYS A 90 6.66 9.41 13.15
C LYS A 90 7.02 9.75 11.71
N TRP A 91 8.32 9.96 11.50
CA TRP A 91 8.93 10.04 10.18
C TRP A 91 9.17 8.64 9.63
N MET A 92 8.90 8.46 8.33
CA MET A 92 9.15 7.22 7.60
C MET A 92 9.83 7.54 6.27
N THR A 93 10.82 6.75 5.92
CA THR A 93 11.46 6.84 4.60
C THR A 93 10.56 6.19 3.55
N LEU A 94 10.33 6.89 2.44
CA LEU A 94 9.63 6.36 1.28
C LEU A 94 10.58 6.13 0.10
N PRO A 95 10.51 4.96 -0.53
CA PRO A 95 11.05 4.78 -1.86
C PRO A 95 10.45 5.75 -2.88
N LEU A 96 11.29 6.37 -3.72
CA LEU A 96 10.89 7.37 -4.71
C LEU A 96 9.84 6.87 -5.72
N PHE A 97 9.84 5.56 -6.01
CA PHE A 97 8.87 4.95 -6.92
C PHE A 97 7.45 4.82 -6.34
N ILE A 98 7.22 5.29 -5.12
CA ILE A 98 5.88 5.35 -4.51
C ILE A 98 5.24 6.70 -4.79
N LEU A 99 6.05 7.71 -5.12
CA LEU A 99 5.53 9.02 -5.42
C LEU A 99 4.60 8.96 -6.64
N PRO A 100 3.51 9.75 -6.62
CA PRO A 100 2.69 9.93 -7.80
C PRO A 100 3.57 10.43 -8.97
N ASN A 101 3.14 10.15 -10.21
CA ASN A 101 3.95 10.45 -11.39
C ASN A 101 4.49 11.89 -11.47
N PRO A 102 3.72 12.97 -11.24
CA PRO A 102 4.24 14.32 -11.39
C PRO A 102 5.38 14.63 -10.39
N GLU A 103 5.30 14.15 -9.16
CA GLU A 103 6.36 14.34 -8.15
C GLU A 103 7.59 13.49 -8.49
N ARG A 104 7.39 12.29 -9.03
CA ARG A 104 8.47 11.41 -9.48
C ARG A 104 9.22 12.00 -10.69
N GLU A 105 8.49 12.57 -11.64
CA GLU A 105 9.05 13.23 -12.82
C GLU A 105 9.83 14.48 -12.43
N TYR A 106 9.29 15.31 -11.54
CA TYR A 106 10.00 16.47 -10.99
C TYR A 106 11.36 16.09 -10.38
N ILE A 107 11.40 15.04 -9.56
CA ILE A 107 12.65 14.55 -8.95
C ILE A 107 13.61 14.01 -10.01
N ARG A 108 13.10 13.28 -11.01
CA ARG A 108 13.91 12.75 -12.12
C ARG A 108 14.52 13.87 -12.98
N GLU A 109 13.79 14.94 -13.25
CA GLU A 109 14.30 16.10 -13.99
C GLU A 109 15.40 16.81 -13.21
N LYS A 110 15.22 17.00 -11.90
CA LYS A 110 16.26 17.57 -11.05
C LYS A 110 17.52 16.69 -10.96
N HIS A 111 17.37 15.37 -11.03
CA HIS A 111 18.50 14.43 -11.08
C HIS A 111 19.30 14.51 -12.39
N LYS A 112 18.70 14.89 -13.52
CA LYS A 112 19.41 15.01 -14.80
C LYS A 112 20.25 16.29 -14.93
N ASN A 113 19.95 17.30 -14.11
CA ASN A 113 20.46 18.66 -14.28
C ASN A 113 21.48 19.09 -13.20
N GLY A 114 21.96 18.17 -12.35
CA GLY A 114 22.95 18.45 -11.29
C GLY A 114 24.05 17.41 -11.26
#